data_AF-W2LBM7-F1
#
_entry.id   AF-W2LBM7-F1
#
_cell.length_a   1.000
_cell.length_b   1.000
_cell.length_c   1.000
_cell.angle_alpha   90.00
_cell.angle_beta   90.00
_cell.angle_gamma   90.00
#
_symmetry.space_group_name_H-M   'P 1'
#
loop_
_entity.id
_entity.type
_entity.pdbx_description
1 polymer ?
#
loop_
_entity_poly.entity_id
_entity_poly.type
_entity_poly.pdbx_seq_one_letter_code
_entity_poly.pdbx_strand_id
1 'polypeptide(L)'
;MASEEEWAYMDTLRPPVYICLRRKTDLIDGGYEPMQLDGRVDKEEWAHVPWSEPFVDIEGPERKPKDFPLTRFKMMYDDDTLYVGAELIEPKIWGTITQKNSTMYHENDFEVFFNPDGSRHHYYELEVNCLNTIWELLLHRPYKDGYSIENPFNLVSLRSAVYVDGVTNSPETECVRWCVEMSWSLVELQQFNKQRFHQDTDEPLSSRLQSGTESIATPRPPTGPGRTARPAVTSSKTVAGDVWRVNFSRVQYELQTVVDEDTNQLQFQKVPDKREDNIVWAPTGVIDIHRPERWGYVFFSSENELPGGELELASAMSGFLEEQMVIERVLDAVYYQQRAFHGSHGGYASTMKMLYTEPSLDSLKDVKVWMDAFPLRDQLRRYELDFPVLSCRSDLAGSDPPSELTGRKTTRRYAPALDQHSERFDEDSRAQIKEFVPPPPSVLSPRSQEVKNLECRGLYSNYTATVRSATQTWHMSQDGRLWRTS
;
A
#
# COMPACT_ATOMS: atom_id res chain seq x y z
N MET A 1 15.90 10.22 -4.70
CA MET A 1 14.64 10.94 -4.99
C MET A 1 14.44 10.88 -6.48
N ALA A 2 13.25 10.56 -6.96
CA ALA A 2 12.96 10.55 -8.38
C ALA A 2 13.20 11.96 -8.96
N SER A 3 14.05 12.07 -9.99
CA SER A 3 14.10 13.28 -10.80
C SER A 3 12.78 13.45 -11.56
N GLU A 4 12.52 14.64 -12.09
CA GLU A 4 11.37 14.88 -12.97
C GLU A 4 11.34 13.90 -14.17
N GLU A 5 12.52 13.57 -14.71
CA GLU A 5 12.71 12.55 -15.74
C GLU A 5 12.34 11.14 -15.25
N GLU A 6 12.68 10.78 -14.01
CA GLU A 6 12.32 9.49 -13.43
C GLU A 6 10.79 9.37 -13.26
N TRP A 7 10.11 10.42 -12.79
CA TRP A 7 8.65 10.44 -12.75
C TRP A 7 8.04 10.32 -14.15
N ALA A 8 8.53 11.10 -15.11
CA ALA A 8 8.01 11.06 -16.48
C ALA A 8 8.09 9.65 -17.07
N TYR A 9 9.19 8.94 -16.81
CA TYR A 9 9.32 7.53 -17.20
C TYR A 9 8.36 6.63 -16.42
N MET A 10 8.34 6.69 -15.08
CA MET A 10 7.45 5.83 -14.30
C MET A 10 5.97 6.08 -14.64
N ASP A 11 5.60 7.28 -15.09
CA ASP A 11 4.27 7.62 -15.59
C ASP A 11 3.97 7.05 -17.00
N THR A 12 4.93 6.46 -17.72
CA THR A 12 4.63 5.67 -18.93
C THR A 12 4.18 4.26 -18.56
N LEU A 13 4.63 3.73 -17.42
CA LEU A 13 4.26 2.43 -16.92
C LEU A 13 2.80 2.46 -16.44
N ARG A 14 1.96 1.63 -17.06
CA ARG A 14 0.55 1.47 -16.68
C ARG A 14 0.44 0.26 -15.78
N PRO A 15 -0.06 0.40 -14.54
CA PRO A 15 -0.32 -0.75 -13.71
C PRO A 15 -1.29 -1.72 -14.40
N PRO A 16 -0.98 -3.02 -14.46
CA PRO A 16 -1.86 -4.01 -15.06
C PRO A 16 -3.12 -4.21 -14.22
N VAL A 17 -4.14 -4.78 -14.83
CA VAL A 17 -5.40 -5.17 -14.17
C VAL A 17 -5.59 -6.68 -14.32
N TYR A 18 -5.95 -7.36 -13.22
CA TYR A 18 -6.21 -8.80 -13.18
C TYR A 18 -7.59 -9.08 -12.60
N ILE A 19 -8.25 -10.12 -13.11
CA ILE A 19 -9.57 -10.57 -12.66
C ILE A 19 -9.39 -11.75 -11.71
N CYS A 20 -9.71 -11.55 -10.42
CA CYS A 20 -9.76 -12.61 -9.43
C CYS A 20 -11.16 -13.24 -9.46
N LEU A 21 -11.27 -14.42 -10.09
CA LEU A 21 -12.52 -15.14 -10.20
C LEU A 21 -12.90 -15.84 -8.89
N ARG A 22 -14.19 -16.12 -8.74
CA ARG A 22 -14.67 -17.05 -7.72
C ARG A 22 -14.12 -18.45 -7.97
N ARG A 23 -13.77 -19.15 -6.90
CA ARG A 23 -13.42 -20.57 -6.95
C ARG A 23 -14.65 -21.39 -7.36
N LYS A 24 -14.48 -22.28 -8.34
CA LYS A 24 -15.48 -23.32 -8.64
C LYS A 24 -15.45 -24.35 -7.51
N THR A 25 -16.61 -24.60 -6.90
CA THR A 25 -16.77 -25.62 -5.87
C THR A 25 -17.68 -26.71 -6.41
N ASP A 26 -17.18 -27.96 -6.43
CA ASP A 26 -17.98 -29.13 -6.77
C ASP A 26 -18.87 -29.47 -5.58
N LEU A 27 -19.99 -28.74 -5.44
CA LEU A 27 -20.97 -28.98 -4.38
C LEU A 27 -21.80 -30.23 -4.72
N ILE A 28 -21.19 -31.40 -4.67
CA ILE A 28 -21.91 -32.67 -4.87
C ILE A 28 -22.64 -33.08 -3.56
N ASP A 29 -22.10 -32.74 -2.38
CA ASP A 29 -22.66 -33.18 -1.08
C ASP A 29 -22.82 -32.07 0.00
N GLY A 30 -22.77 -30.79 -0.39
CA GLY A 30 -23.12 -29.67 0.50
C GLY A 30 -22.10 -29.31 1.59
N GLY A 31 -20.92 -29.94 1.60
CA GLY A 31 -19.78 -29.55 2.42
C GLY A 31 -18.83 -28.61 1.68
N TYR A 32 -18.40 -27.53 2.32
CA TYR A 32 -17.30 -26.71 1.84
C TYR A 32 -15.98 -27.37 2.25
N GLU A 33 -15.18 -27.80 1.27
CA GLU A 33 -13.82 -28.29 1.49
C GLU A 33 -12.80 -27.27 0.96
N PRO A 34 -11.87 -26.78 1.81
CA PRO A 34 -10.76 -25.94 1.38
C PRO A 34 -9.93 -26.64 0.29
N MET A 35 -9.41 -25.87 -0.65
CA MET A 35 -8.51 -26.44 -1.66
C MET A 35 -7.24 -26.98 -0.99
N GLN A 36 -6.89 -28.24 -1.26
CA GLN A 36 -5.65 -28.81 -0.80
C GLN A 36 -4.47 -28.18 -1.55
N LEU A 37 -3.53 -27.59 -0.82
CA LEU A 37 -2.30 -27.03 -1.39
C LEU A 37 -1.24 -28.13 -1.47
N ASP A 38 -0.75 -28.40 -2.67
CA ASP A 38 0.33 -29.35 -2.97
C ASP A 38 1.44 -28.71 -3.82
N GLY A 39 1.34 -27.40 -4.06
CA GLY A 39 2.26 -26.62 -4.87
C GLY A 39 1.99 -26.72 -6.36
N ARG A 40 0.95 -27.45 -6.79
CA ARG A 40 0.66 -27.69 -8.21
C ARG A 40 -0.44 -26.76 -8.72
N VAL A 41 -0.09 -25.98 -9.73
CA VAL A 41 -0.99 -25.01 -10.39
C VAL A 41 -1.62 -25.54 -11.69
N ASP A 42 -1.31 -26.80 -12.03
CA ASP A 42 -1.80 -27.54 -13.21
C ASP A 42 -2.97 -28.50 -12.90
N LYS A 43 -3.47 -28.51 -11.66
CA LYS A 43 -4.66 -29.27 -11.24
C LYS A 43 -5.96 -28.61 -11.68
N GLU A 44 -7.03 -29.41 -11.71
CA GLU A 44 -8.34 -29.06 -12.25
C GLU A 44 -8.95 -27.82 -11.57
N GLU A 45 -8.73 -27.66 -10.26
CA GLU A 45 -9.26 -26.52 -9.49
C GLU A 45 -8.72 -25.16 -9.95
N TRP A 46 -7.59 -25.13 -10.65
CA TRP A 46 -7.01 -23.94 -11.25
C TRP A 46 -7.37 -23.76 -12.73
N ALA A 47 -8.00 -24.75 -13.38
CA ALA A 47 -8.17 -24.78 -14.83
C ALA A 47 -9.04 -23.64 -15.36
N HIS A 48 -10.03 -23.17 -14.58
CA HIS A 48 -10.90 -22.05 -14.96
C HIS A 48 -10.29 -20.68 -14.68
N VAL A 49 -9.18 -20.61 -13.93
CA VAL A 49 -8.58 -19.35 -13.49
C VAL A 49 -7.58 -18.86 -14.55
N PRO A 50 -7.72 -17.61 -15.05
CA PRO A 50 -6.80 -17.08 -16.05
C PRO A 50 -5.40 -16.87 -15.47
N TRP A 51 -4.38 -17.09 -16.30
CA TRP A 51 -3.02 -16.67 -15.98
C TRP A 51 -2.87 -15.15 -16.03
N SER A 52 -1.99 -14.60 -15.21
CA SER A 52 -1.46 -13.26 -15.39
C SER A 52 -0.63 -13.17 -16.68
N GLU A 53 -0.42 -11.95 -17.17
CA GLU A 53 0.68 -11.68 -18.08
C GLU A 53 2.04 -12.07 -17.45
N PRO A 54 3.04 -12.44 -18.25
CA PRO A 54 4.39 -12.74 -17.76
C PRO A 54 5.03 -11.55 -17.03
N PHE A 55 5.88 -11.85 -16.05
CA PHE A 55 6.59 -10.81 -15.31
C PHE A 55 7.68 -10.18 -16.19
N VAL A 56 8.02 -8.93 -15.86
CA VAL A 56 9.01 -8.10 -16.57
C VAL A 56 10.01 -7.54 -15.57
N ASP A 57 11.12 -6.95 -16.05
CA ASP A 57 12.05 -6.23 -15.16
C ASP A 57 11.32 -5.15 -14.36
N ILE A 58 11.65 -5.01 -13.08
CA ILE A 58 11.05 -4.01 -12.17
C ILE A 58 11.21 -2.57 -12.66
N GLU A 59 12.30 -2.27 -13.38
CA GLU A 59 12.54 -0.96 -13.98
C GLU A 59 11.76 -0.76 -15.28
N GLY A 60 11.06 -1.78 -15.77
CA GLY A 60 10.24 -1.76 -16.97
C GLY A 60 10.97 -2.23 -18.24
N PRO A 61 10.23 -2.79 -19.20
CA PRO A 61 10.81 -3.44 -20.38
C PRO A 61 11.54 -2.47 -21.32
N GLU A 62 11.23 -1.17 -21.27
CA GLU A 62 11.93 -0.15 -22.07
C GLU A 62 13.34 0.13 -21.54
N ARG A 63 13.53 0.15 -20.21
CA ARG A 63 14.85 0.37 -19.59
C ARG A 63 15.72 -0.88 -19.63
N LYS A 64 15.09 -2.06 -19.49
CA LYS A 64 15.76 -3.35 -19.53
C LYS A 64 14.97 -4.36 -20.37
N PRO A 65 15.18 -4.38 -21.70
CA PRO A 65 14.50 -5.31 -22.62
C PRO A 65 15.12 -6.71 -22.58
N LYS A 66 15.43 -7.22 -21.38
CA LYS A 66 16.05 -8.53 -21.17
C LYS A 66 14.95 -9.60 -21.11
N ASP A 67 15.19 -10.73 -21.77
CA ASP A 67 14.34 -11.90 -21.59
C ASP A 67 14.65 -12.55 -20.23
N PHE A 68 13.60 -12.79 -19.46
CA PHE A 68 13.67 -13.49 -18.18
C PHE A 68 12.95 -14.84 -18.28
N PRO A 69 13.34 -15.83 -17.46
CA PRO A 69 12.57 -17.07 -17.36
C PRO A 69 11.11 -16.77 -16.99
N LEU A 70 10.18 -17.41 -17.69
CA LEU A 70 8.75 -17.18 -17.51
C LEU A 70 8.36 -17.29 -16.03
N THR A 71 7.70 -16.25 -15.54
CA THR A 71 7.07 -16.20 -14.24
C THR A 71 5.67 -15.62 -14.40
N ARG A 72 4.67 -16.26 -13.83
CA ARG A 72 3.25 -15.87 -13.91
C ARG A 72 2.46 -16.44 -12.75
N PHE A 73 1.30 -15.84 -12.45
CA PHE A 73 0.44 -16.30 -11.36
C PHE A 73 -1.02 -16.51 -11.81
N LYS A 74 -1.77 -17.18 -10.94
CA LYS A 74 -3.23 -17.30 -10.90
C LYS A 74 -3.71 -16.85 -9.53
N MET A 75 -4.88 -16.21 -9.48
CA MET A 75 -5.50 -15.80 -8.23
C MET A 75 -7.01 -16.00 -8.31
N MET A 76 -7.58 -16.63 -7.28
CA MET A 76 -9.01 -16.86 -7.14
C MET A 76 -9.41 -16.76 -5.66
N TYR A 77 -10.71 -16.68 -5.39
CA TYR A 77 -11.21 -16.56 -4.03
C TYR A 77 -12.55 -17.27 -3.83
N ASP A 78 -12.84 -17.66 -2.60
CA ASP A 78 -14.19 -18.07 -2.17
C ASP A 78 -14.71 -17.15 -1.05
N ASP A 79 -15.65 -17.61 -0.23
CA ASP A 79 -16.31 -16.75 0.78
C ASP A 79 -15.37 -16.36 1.92
N ASP A 80 -14.35 -17.18 2.17
CA ASP A 80 -13.47 -17.04 3.34
C ASP A 80 -11.99 -17.02 2.98
N THR A 81 -11.62 -17.47 1.77
CA THR A 81 -10.23 -17.76 1.42
C THR A 81 -9.83 -17.10 0.12
N LEU A 82 -8.65 -16.48 0.13
CA LEU A 82 -7.91 -16.07 -1.06
C LEU A 82 -6.88 -17.13 -1.39
N TYR A 83 -6.75 -17.49 -2.67
CA TYR A 83 -5.71 -18.39 -3.16
C TYR A 83 -4.84 -17.71 -4.19
N VAL A 84 -3.53 -17.96 -4.12
CA VAL A 84 -2.53 -17.58 -5.13
C VAL A 84 -1.78 -18.82 -5.55
N GLY A 85 -1.62 -19.03 -6.85
CA GLY A 85 -0.75 -20.03 -7.43
C GLY A 85 0.24 -19.37 -8.38
N ALA A 86 1.53 -19.70 -8.32
CA ALA A 86 2.52 -19.18 -9.25
C ALA A 86 3.37 -20.29 -9.88
N GLU A 87 3.80 -20.04 -11.11
CA GLU A 87 4.72 -20.89 -11.87
C GLU A 87 5.96 -20.09 -12.22
N LEU A 88 7.12 -20.66 -11.91
CA LEU A 88 8.44 -20.10 -12.17
C LEU A 88 9.24 -21.11 -12.99
N ILE A 89 9.51 -20.81 -14.26
CA ILE A 89 10.43 -21.60 -15.06
C ILE A 89 11.85 -21.32 -14.56
N GLU A 90 12.57 -22.37 -14.18
CA GLU A 90 13.89 -22.26 -13.58
C GLU A 90 14.67 -23.58 -13.71
N PRO A 91 15.78 -23.60 -14.47
CA PRO A 91 16.58 -24.82 -14.63
C PRO A 91 17.55 -25.07 -13.47
N LYS A 92 17.78 -24.08 -12.60
CA LYS A 92 18.71 -24.17 -11.46
C LYS A 92 17.96 -23.81 -10.18
N ILE A 93 17.15 -24.74 -9.70
CA ILE A 93 16.31 -24.51 -8.51
C ILE A 93 17.18 -24.63 -7.27
N TRP A 94 17.32 -23.52 -6.56
CA TRP A 94 18.25 -23.37 -5.45
C TRP A 94 17.62 -22.62 -4.28
N GLY A 95 17.91 -23.09 -3.07
CA GLY A 95 17.49 -22.47 -1.81
C GLY A 95 18.23 -23.11 -0.65
N THR A 96 18.67 -22.31 0.30
CA THR A 96 19.48 -22.73 1.46
C THR A 96 18.86 -22.27 2.78
N ILE A 97 18.03 -21.23 2.74
CA ILE A 97 17.30 -20.72 3.90
C ILE A 97 16.17 -21.68 4.24
N THR A 98 16.28 -22.29 5.41
CA THR A 98 15.29 -23.25 5.97
C THR A 98 14.57 -22.68 7.20
N GLN A 99 15.11 -21.62 7.79
CA GLN A 99 14.56 -21.00 8.99
C GLN A 99 13.51 -19.96 8.60
N LYS A 100 12.25 -20.20 9.00
CA LYS A 100 11.15 -19.23 8.84
C LYS A 100 11.54 -17.84 9.36
N ASN A 101 11.16 -16.81 8.61
CA ASN A 101 11.42 -15.38 8.85
C ASN A 101 12.91 -14.99 8.86
N SER A 102 13.71 -15.70 8.07
CA SER A 102 15.06 -15.25 7.73
C SER A 102 14.99 -14.35 6.50
N THR A 103 15.93 -13.41 6.39
CA THR A 103 16.02 -12.47 5.27
C THR A 103 16.14 -13.20 3.92
N MET A 104 15.07 -13.18 3.11
CA MET A 104 14.86 -14.11 2.01
C MET A 104 15.35 -13.58 0.65
N TYR A 105 15.32 -12.27 0.41
CA TYR A 105 15.88 -11.62 -0.81
C TYR A 105 17.37 -11.94 -1.13
N HIS A 106 18.08 -12.66 -0.26
CA HIS A 106 19.38 -13.25 -0.57
C HIS A 106 19.27 -14.62 -1.26
N GLU A 107 18.10 -15.06 -1.68
CA GLU A 107 17.85 -16.30 -2.41
C GLU A 107 17.09 -16.07 -3.72
N ASN A 108 16.86 -17.15 -4.46
CA ASN A 108 15.82 -17.15 -5.48
C ASN A 108 14.49 -17.39 -4.77
N ASP A 109 13.56 -16.47 -4.90
CA ASP A 109 12.29 -16.52 -4.22
C ASP A 109 11.13 -15.98 -5.08
N PHE A 110 9.93 -16.12 -4.53
CA PHE A 110 8.72 -15.50 -5.04
C PHE A 110 8.12 -14.66 -3.93
N GLU A 111 7.68 -13.46 -4.27
CA GLU A 111 7.14 -12.50 -3.30
C GLU A 111 5.70 -12.11 -3.65
N VAL A 112 4.89 -11.88 -2.62
CA VAL A 112 3.48 -11.48 -2.71
C VAL A 112 3.24 -10.21 -1.90
N PHE A 113 2.58 -9.24 -2.50
CA PHE A 113 2.29 -7.95 -1.89
C PHE A 113 0.81 -7.62 -1.91
N PHE A 114 0.21 -7.31 -0.76
CA PHE A 114 -1.21 -6.94 -0.65
C PHE A 114 -1.42 -5.58 0.00
N ASN A 115 -2.12 -4.68 -0.70
CA ASN A 115 -2.69 -3.46 -0.14
C ASN A 115 -4.20 -3.36 -0.46
N PRO A 116 -5.06 -4.02 0.34
CA PRO A 116 -6.49 -4.12 0.09
C PRO A 116 -7.28 -2.81 0.02
N ASP A 117 -6.92 -1.80 0.83
CA ASP A 117 -7.61 -0.50 0.79
C ASP A 117 -7.04 0.50 -0.21
N GLY A 118 -5.95 0.16 -0.89
CA GLY A 118 -5.26 1.08 -1.80
C GLY A 118 -4.70 2.35 -1.12
N SER A 119 -4.57 2.38 0.22
CA SER A 119 -4.03 3.54 0.94
C SER A 119 -2.54 3.77 0.71
N ARG A 120 -1.85 2.80 0.08
CA ARG A 120 -0.40 2.75 -0.13
C ARG A 120 0.41 2.63 1.17
N HIS A 121 -0.28 2.35 2.26
CA HIS A 121 0.25 2.20 3.61
C HIS A 121 -0.33 0.93 4.22
N HIS A 122 0.33 0.44 5.27
CA HIS A 122 -0.12 -0.73 6.01
C HIS A 122 -0.41 -1.94 5.11
N TYR A 123 0.58 -2.30 4.31
CA TYR A 123 0.50 -3.39 3.34
C TYR A 123 1.38 -4.57 3.75
N TYR A 124 0.95 -5.74 3.31
CA TYR A 124 1.54 -7.02 3.63
C TYR A 124 2.53 -7.46 2.55
N GLU A 125 3.59 -8.13 2.99
CA GLU A 125 4.60 -8.76 2.15
C GLU A 125 4.87 -10.18 2.66
N LEU A 126 4.99 -11.10 1.72
CA LEU A 126 5.42 -12.48 1.94
C LEU A 126 6.47 -12.84 0.90
N GLU A 127 7.63 -13.33 1.32
CA GLU A 127 8.64 -13.96 0.47
C GLU A 127 8.65 -15.47 0.73
N VAL A 128 8.80 -16.29 -0.31
CA VAL A 128 8.86 -17.75 -0.23
C VAL A 128 9.88 -18.32 -1.22
N ASN A 129 10.79 -19.19 -0.74
CA ASN A 129 11.75 -19.87 -1.60
C ASN A 129 11.25 -21.26 -2.07
N CYS A 130 12.05 -21.91 -2.92
CA CYS A 130 11.77 -23.25 -3.43
C CYS A 130 11.78 -24.38 -2.38
N LEU A 131 12.16 -24.09 -1.12
CA LEU A 131 12.07 -25.01 0.02
C LEU A 131 10.77 -24.83 0.82
N ASN A 132 9.87 -23.93 0.38
CA ASN A 132 8.68 -23.50 1.11
C ASN A 132 9.00 -22.81 2.46
N THR A 133 10.20 -22.24 2.59
CA THR A 133 10.54 -21.38 3.72
C THR A 133 9.99 -19.99 3.44
N ILE A 134 9.36 -19.38 4.44
CA ILE A 134 8.64 -18.10 4.30
C ILE A 134 9.24 -16.99 5.16
N TRP A 135 9.09 -15.75 4.71
CA TRP A 135 9.35 -14.54 5.48
C TRP A 135 8.21 -13.55 5.31
N GLU A 136 7.58 -13.15 6.42
CA GLU A 136 6.38 -12.30 6.42
C GLU A 136 6.66 -10.94 7.07
N LEU A 137 6.21 -9.88 6.41
CA LEU A 137 6.47 -8.48 6.78
C LEU A 137 5.19 -7.65 6.69
N LEU A 138 5.11 -6.63 7.55
CA LEU A 138 4.10 -5.58 7.45
C LEU A 138 4.79 -4.23 7.35
N LEU A 139 4.48 -3.50 6.28
CA LEU A 139 4.99 -2.14 6.08
C LEU A 139 3.91 -1.15 6.44
N HIS A 140 4.14 -0.36 7.49
CA HIS A 140 3.23 0.73 7.84
C HIS A 140 3.27 1.86 6.81
N ARG A 141 4.43 2.07 6.17
CA ARG A 141 4.62 3.03 5.07
C ARG A 141 5.80 2.61 4.18
N PRO A 142 5.85 3.04 2.91
CA PRO A 142 6.98 2.82 2.01
C PRO A 142 8.34 3.29 2.55
N TYR A 143 9.43 2.66 2.11
CA TYR A 143 10.79 3.05 2.50
C TYR A 143 11.13 4.50 2.16
N LYS A 144 10.72 4.95 0.97
CA LYS A 144 10.86 6.35 0.51
C LYS A 144 10.13 7.37 1.40
N ASP A 145 9.20 6.93 2.25
CA ASP A 145 8.34 7.76 3.08
C ASP A 145 8.68 7.67 4.58
N GLY A 146 9.86 7.16 4.91
CA GLY A 146 10.43 7.22 6.26
C GLY A 146 10.58 5.86 6.96
N TYR A 147 10.51 4.75 6.21
CA TYR A 147 10.84 3.39 6.65
C TYR A 147 10.18 2.96 7.96
N SER A 148 9.08 2.21 7.90
CA SER A 148 8.40 1.71 9.09
C SER A 148 7.84 0.33 8.83
N ILE A 149 8.46 -0.68 9.46
CA ILE A 149 8.16 -2.09 9.25
C ILE A 149 7.94 -2.82 10.57
N GLU A 150 7.12 -3.85 10.54
CA GLU A 150 7.02 -4.90 11.55
C GLU A 150 7.58 -6.20 10.94
N ASN A 151 8.60 -6.74 11.58
CA ASN A 151 9.37 -7.88 11.08
C ASN A 151 9.74 -8.82 12.24
N PRO A 152 9.18 -10.04 12.32
CA PRO A 152 8.21 -10.61 11.37
C PRO A 152 6.76 -10.19 11.65
N PHE A 153 5.88 -10.28 10.65
CA PHE A 153 4.43 -10.14 10.79
C PHE A 153 3.70 -11.39 10.28
N ASN A 154 3.53 -12.40 11.13
CA ASN A 154 2.99 -13.69 10.69
C ASN A 154 1.45 -13.70 10.68
N LEU A 155 0.86 -14.07 9.55
CA LEU A 155 -0.56 -14.35 9.43
C LEU A 155 -0.85 -15.79 9.87
N VAL A 156 -1.84 -15.98 10.74
CA VAL A 156 -2.21 -17.28 11.30
C VAL A 156 -2.84 -18.18 10.23
N SER A 157 -3.58 -17.59 9.30
CA SER A 157 -4.27 -18.31 8.24
C SER A 157 -3.39 -18.69 7.05
N LEU A 158 -2.18 -18.13 6.94
CA LEU A 158 -1.29 -18.44 5.82
C LEU A 158 -1.01 -19.95 5.76
N ARG A 159 -1.26 -20.54 4.59
CA ARG A 159 -0.78 -21.87 4.23
C ARG A 159 -0.04 -21.75 2.91
N SER A 160 1.02 -22.52 2.74
CA SER A 160 1.79 -22.56 1.50
C SER A 160 2.29 -23.97 1.21
N ALA A 161 2.42 -24.29 -0.07
CA ALA A 161 3.05 -25.51 -0.57
C ALA A 161 3.87 -25.21 -1.82
N VAL A 162 5.00 -25.90 -1.97
CA VAL A 162 5.88 -25.77 -3.14
C VAL A 162 6.00 -27.13 -3.81
N TYR A 163 5.91 -27.12 -5.15
CA TYR A 163 6.22 -28.25 -6.00
C TYR A 163 7.46 -27.92 -6.83
N VAL A 164 8.36 -28.89 -6.96
CA VAL A 164 9.57 -28.77 -7.78
C VAL A 164 9.56 -29.88 -8.82
N ASP A 165 9.68 -29.49 -10.09
CA ASP A 165 9.87 -30.42 -11.22
C ASP A 165 11.37 -30.66 -11.40
N GLY A 166 11.90 -31.62 -10.63
CA GLY A 166 13.33 -31.88 -10.49
C GLY A 166 13.71 -32.15 -9.03
N VAL A 167 14.92 -31.74 -8.64
CA VAL A 167 15.42 -31.83 -7.26
C VAL A 167 16.13 -30.53 -6.89
N THR A 168 15.64 -29.84 -5.86
CA THR A 168 16.25 -28.61 -5.35
C THR A 168 17.71 -28.83 -4.94
N ASN A 169 18.57 -27.85 -5.22
CA ASN A 169 20.01 -27.88 -4.91
C ASN A 169 20.79 -29.03 -5.55
N SER A 170 20.29 -29.63 -6.65
CA SER A 170 20.97 -30.71 -7.35
C SER A 170 21.41 -30.28 -8.75
N PRO A 171 22.67 -29.87 -8.97
CA PRO A 171 23.18 -29.54 -10.30
C PRO A 171 23.24 -30.72 -11.27
N GLU A 172 23.14 -31.94 -10.75
CA GLU A 172 23.11 -33.18 -11.55
C GLU A 172 21.70 -33.51 -12.05
N THR A 173 20.67 -32.87 -11.51
CA THR A 173 19.27 -33.11 -11.88
C THR A 173 18.77 -32.01 -12.78
N GLU A 174 18.26 -32.39 -13.95
CA GLU A 174 17.53 -31.46 -14.80
C GLU A 174 16.28 -30.98 -14.07
N CYS A 175 16.16 -29.68 -13.90
CA CYS A 175 14.98 -29.02 -13.36
C CYS A 175 14.30 -28.23 -14.48
N VAL A 176 12.97 -28.10 -14.41
CA VAL A 176 12.20 -27.33 -15.39
C VAL A 176 11.58 -26.10 -14.75
N ARG A 177 10.94 -26.29 -13.61
CA ARG A 177 10.13 -25.27 -12.94
C ARG A 177 9.97 -25.60 -11.47
N TRP A 178 9.59 -24.58 -10.71
CA TRP A 178 8.91 -24.77 -9.44
C TRP A 178 7.62 -23.96 -9.42
N CYS A 179 6.70 -24.42 -8.61
CA CYS A 179 5.40 -23.81 -8.42
C CYS A 179 5.14 -23.63 -6.94
N VAL A 180 4.40 -22.58 -6.62
CA VAL A 180 3.96 -22.30 -5.25
C VAL A 180 2.46 -22.10 -5.25
N GLU A 181 1.82 -22.66 -4.23
CA GLU A 181 0.44 -22.36 -3.89
C GLU A 181 0.36 -21.79 -2.48
N MET A 182 -0.47 -20.77 -2.31
CA MET A 182 -0.68 -20.08 -1.04
C MET A 182 -2.15 -19.80 -0.82
N SER A 183 -2.57 -19.80 0.45
CA SER A 183 -3.91 -19.38 0.84
C SER A 183 -3.91 -18.52 2.10
N TRP A 184 -4.82 -17.56 2.15
CA TRP A 184 -5.08 -16.71 3.31
C TRP A 184 -6.57 -16.62 3.60
N SER A 185 -6.92 -16.44 4.88
CA SER A 185 -8.27 -16.01 5.25
C SER A 185 -8.49 -14.57 4.80
N LEU A 186 -9.55 -14.34 4.02
CA LEU A 186 -10.03 -13.00 3.67
C LEU A 186 -10.41 -12.18 4.91
N VAL A 187 -10.80 -12.84 6.01
CA VAL A 187 -11.07 -12.16 7.28
C VAL A 187 -9.80 -11.61 7.90
N GLU A 188 -8.72 -12.38 7.89
CA GLU A 188 -7.45 -11.92 8.44
C GLU A 188 -6.82 -10.80 7.57
N LEU A 189 -6.97 -10.87 6.24
CA LEU A 189 -6.48 -9.83 5.32
C LEU A 189 -7.22 -8.48 5.46
N GLN A 190 -8.41 -8.44 6.09
CA GLN A 190 -9.13 -7.19 6.33
C GLN A 190 -8.38 -6.21 7.22
N GLN A 191 -7.44 -6.66 8.05
CA GLN A 191 -6.66 -5.74 8.89
C GLN A 191 -5.88 -4.70 8.07
N PHE A 192 -5.61 -5.02 6.79
CA PHE A 192 -4.98 -4.13 5.81
C PHE A 192 -5.99 -3.26 5.04
N ASN A 193 -7.28 -3.35 5.35
CA ASN A 193 -8.36 -2.57 4.76
C ASN A 193 -8.86 -1.47 5.72
N LYS A 194 -7.96 -0.59 6.18
CA LYS A 194 -8.27 0.40 7.23
C LYS A 194 -9.28 1.46 6.78
N GLN A 195 -9.29 1.80 5.49
CA GLN A 195 -10.24 2.79 4.97
C GLN A 195 -11.70 2.35 5.06
N ARG A 196 -12.00 1.05 4.91
CA ARG A 196 -13.36 0.52 5.04
C ARG A 196 -13.92 0.70 6.44
N PHE A 197 -13.10 0.56 7.47
CA PHE A 197 -13.51 0.76 8.87
C PHE A 197 -13.69 2.24 9.27
N HIS A 198 -13.01 3.17 8.58
CA HIS A 198 -13.19 4.60 8.85
C HIS A 198 -14.55 5.12 8.32
N GLN A 199 -15.05 4.56 7.22
CA GLN A 199 -16.38 4.90 6.70
C GLN A 199 -17.53 4.48 7.64
N ASP A 200 -17.30 3.49 8.51
CA ASP A 200 -18.27 3.05 9.52
C ASP A 200 -18.30 3.93 10.80
N THR A 201 -17.27 4.76 11.02
CA THR A 201 -17.13 5.56 12.25
C THR A 201 -17.64 7.00 12.17
N ASP A 202 -18.02 7.48 10.97
CA ASP A 202 -18.56 8.83 10.78
C ASP A 202 -20.09 8.94 10.99
N GLU A 203 -20.76 7.85 11.40
CA GLU A 203 -22.12 7.90 11.95
C GLU A 203 -22.06 8.19 13.46
N PRO A 204 -22.65 9.29 13.96
CA PRO A 204 -22.64 9.58 15.38
C PRO A 204 -23.34 8.47 16.18
N LEU A 205 -22.66 7.99 17.22
CA LEU A 205 -23.09 6.97 18.20
C LEU A 205 -24.42 7.25 18.94
N SER A 206 -25.19 8.26 18.54
CA SER A 206 -26.52 8.56 19.11
C SER A 206 -27.68 7.87 18.40
N SER A 207 -27.49 7.23 17.23
CA SER A 207 -28.57 6.60 16.47
C SER A 207 -28.78 5.10 16.76
N ARG A 208 -27.85 4.40 17.44
CA ARG A 208 -27.88 2.93 17.61
C ARG A 208 -28.52 2.39 18.89
N LEU A 209 -29.39 3.17 19.54
CA LEU A 209 -30.23 2.66 20.64
C LEU A 209 -31.69 2.92 20.36
N GLN A 210 -32.29 2.13 19.45
CA GLN A 210 -33.70 1.74 19.57
C GLN A 210 -34.05 0.55 18.67
N SER A 211 -34.80 -0.37 19.26
CA SER A 211 -35.48 -1.55 18.71
C SER A 211 -34.60 -2.75 18.33
N GLY A 212 -34.57 -3.72 19.26
CA GLY A 212 -34.33 -5.11 18.90
C GLY A 212 -35.61 -5.76 18.35
N THR A 213 -35.41 -6.73 17.45
CA THR A 213 -36.11 -8.02 17.38
C THR A 213 -35.49 -8.83 16.24
N GLU A 214 -35.07 -10.06 16.53
CA GLU A 214 -34.64 -11.06 15.55
C GLU A 214 -35.80 -11.47 14.63
N SER A 215 -35.52 -11.73 13.34
CA SER A 215 -36.36 -12.60 12.49
C SER A 215 -35.64 -13.04 11.20
N ILE A 216 -35.34 -14.35 11.18
CA ILE A 216 -35.37 -15.38 10.11
C ILE A 216 -35.63 -14.93 8.65
N ALA A 217 -34.83 -15.49 7.75
CA ALA A 217 -34.87 -15.37 6.28
C ALA A 217 -36.00 -16.14 5.57
N THR A 218 -36.50 -15.63 4.43
CA THR A 218 -36.72 -16.34 3.13
C THR A 218 -37.23 -15.38 2.02
N PRO A 219 -37.07 -15.70 0.71
CA PRO A 219 -36.98 -14.71 -0.39
C PRO A 219 -38.24 -14.54 -1.26
N ARG A 220 -38.32 -13.43 -2.02
CA ARG A 220 -39.30 -13.23 -3.12
C ARG A 220 -38.69 -12.43 -4.32
N PRO A 221 -38.92 -12.82 -5.59
CA PRO A 221 -38.38 -12.14 -6.80
C PRO A 221 -39.33 -11.03 -7.37
N PRO A 222 -38.91 -10.26 -8.40
CA PRO A 222 -39.03 -8.79 -8.43
C PRO A 222 -40.06 -8.23 -9.43
N THR A 223 -40.38 -6.93 -9.30
CA THR A 223 -40.98 -6.11 -10.38
C THR A 223 -40.51 -4.65 -10.33
N GLY A 224 -39.91 -4.15 -11.42
CA GLY A 224 -39.82 -2.73 -11.76
C GLY A 224 -38.42 -2.18 -12.06
N PRO A 225 -38.16 -1.54 -13.24
CA PRO A 225 -36.84 -1.08 -13.65
C PRO A 225 -36.56 0.37 -13.22
N GLY A 226 -35.27 0.70 -13.01
CA GLY A 226 -34.81 2.09 -12.96
C GLY A 226 -34.30 2.58 -11.62
N ARG A 227 -33.25 1.94 -11.10
CA ARG A 227 -32.25 2.56 -10.22
C ARG A 227 -31.09 1.58 -10.08
N THR A 228 -29.91 1.92 -10.58
CA THR A 228 -28.68 1.20 -10.25
C THR A 228 -28.44 1.40 -8.76
N ALA A 229 -28.83 0.41 -7.96
CA ALA A 229 -28.57 0.41 -6.54
C ALA A 229 -27.06 0.22 -6.33
N ARG A 230 -26.39 1.22 -5.74
CA ARG A 230 -25.11 1.01 -5.06
C ARG A 230 -25.32 -0.13 -4.06
N PRO A 231 -24.48 -1.18 -4.02
CA PRO A 231 -24.53 -2.13 -2.93
C PRO A 231 -24.22 -1.39 -1.64
N ALA A 232 -25.11 -1.49 -0.65
CA ALA A 232 -24.80 -1.10 0.71
C ALA A 232 -23.66 -2.00 1.20
N VAL A 233 -22.47 -1.43 1.37
CA VAL A 233 -21.31 -2.13 1.95
C VAL A 233 -21.57 -2.27 3.45
N THR A 234 -22.23 -3.35 3.85
CA THR A 234 -22.38 -3.75 5.27
C THR A 234 -21.73 -5.11 5.55
N SER A 235 -20.76 -5.49 4.72
CA SER A 235 -19.92 -6.67 4.93
C SER A 235 -18.55 -6.19 5.35
N SER A 236 -17.97 -6.74 6.42
CA SER A 236 -16.55 -6.51 6.72
C SER A 236 -15.64 -7.30 5.77
N LYS A 237 -16.17 -8.29 5.03
CA LYS A 237 -15.43 -9.18 4.12
C LYS A 237 -15.16 -8.62 2.74
N THR A 238 -14.07 -9.08 2.13
CA THR A 238 -13.85 -8.92 0.68
C THR A 238 -15.07 -9.45 -0.05
N VAL A 239 -15.59 -8.65 -0.97
CA VAL A 239 -16.78 -8.99 -1.76
C VAL A 239 -16.51 -8.77 -3.24
N ALA A 240 -17.35 -9.38 -4.07
CA ALA A 240 -17.36 -9.07 -5.48
C ALA A 240 -17.51 -7.56 -5.72
N GLY A 241 -16.73 -7.03 -6.66
CA GLY A 241 -16.60 -5.60 -6.94
C GLY A 241 -15.48 -4.90 -6.18
N ASP A 242 -14.88 -5.51 -5.15
CA ASP A 242 -13.70 -4.96 -4.48
C ASP A 242 -12.51 -4.92 -5.47
N VAL A 243 -11.65 -3.90 -5.30
CA VAL A 243 -10.42 -3.72 -6.07
C VAL A 243 -9.26 -3.57 -5.10
N TRP A 244 -8.26 -4.43 -5.22
CA TRP A 244 -7.05 -4.38 -4.40
C TRP A 244 -5.86 -3.91 -5.21
N ARG A 245 -4.90 -3.29 -4.50
CA ARG A 245 -3.55 -3.05 -5.04
C ARG A 245 -2.68 -4.26 -4.69
N VAL A 246 -2.15 -4.94 -5.69
CA VAL A 246 -1.40 -6.20 -5.53
C VAL A 246 -0.17 -6.18 -6.42
N ASN A 247 0.93 -6.76 -5.95
CA ASN A 247 2.06 -7.08 -6.81
C ASN A 247 2.65 -8.44 -6.47
N PHE A 248 3.45 -8.92 -7.40
CA PHE A 248 4.22 -10.15 -7.27
C PHE A 248 5.61 -9.89 -7.80
N SER A 249 6.60 -10.48 -7.15
CA SER A 249 8.01 -10.35 -7.51
C SER A 249 8.68 -11.72 -7.53
N ARG A 250 9.77 -11.81 -8.26
CA ARG A 250 10.73 -12.89 -8.25
C ARG A 250 12.10 -12.25 -8.11
N VAL A 251 12.79 -12.54 -7.02
CA VAL A 251 14.23 -12.30 -6.93
C VAL A 251 14.93 -13.47 -7.59
N GLN A 252 15.83 -13.18 -8.52
CA GLN A 252 16.58 -14.19 -9.25
C GLN A 252 18.07 -13.88 -9.27
N TYR A 253 18.85 -14.72 -8.60
CA TYR A 253 20.30 -14.76 -8.77
C TYR A 253 20.68 -15.67 -9.94
N GLU A 254 21.67 -15.22 -10.70
CA GLU A 254 22.37 -16.06 -11.68
C GLU A 254 23.25 -17.07 -10.94
N LEU A 255 23.10 -18.35 -11.26
CA LEU A 255 23.83 -19.44 -10.60
C LEU A 255 24.80 -20.12 -11.57
N GLN A 256 25.97 -20.50 -11.05
CA GLN A 256 26.95 -21.38 -11.70
C GLN A 256 27.05 -22.71 -10.93
N THR A 257 27.45 -23.76 -11.63
CA THR A 257 27.74 -25.06 -11.01
C THR A 257 29.22 -25.12 -10.70
N VAL A 258 29.57 -25.43 -9.45
CA VAL A 258 30.95 -25.57 -8.98
C VAL A 258 31.15 -26.90 -8.27
N VAL A 259 32.40 -27.34 -8.14
CA VAL A 259 32.76 -28.47 -7.28
C VAL A 259 33.05 -27.93 -5.89
N ASP A 260 32.36 -28.46 -4.88
CA ASP A 260 32.66 -28.20 -3.48
C ASP A 260 34.00 -28.83 -3.09
N GLU A 261 34.92 -28.03 -2.52
CA GLU A 261 36.29 -28.49 -2.23
C GLU A 261 36.36 -29.53 -1.10
N ASP A 262 35.40 -29.49 -0.16
CA ASP A 262 35.39 -30.36 1.02
C ASP A 262 34.73 -31.71 0.73
N THR A 263 33.63 -31.70 -0.04
CA THR A 263 32.82 -32.89 -0.34
C THR A 263 33.12 -33.49 -1.72
N ASN A 264 33.79 -32.73 -2.60
CA ASN A 264 34.04 -33.08 -4.00
C ASN A 264 32.74 -33.38 -4.78
N GLN A 265 31.63 -32.76 -4.39
CA GLN A 265 30.31 -32.85 -5.04
C GLN A 265 29.97 -31.56 -5.81
N LEU A 266 29.09 -31.67 -6.81
CA LEU A 266 28.61 -30.49 -7.52
C LEU A 266 27.59 -29.71 -6.67
N GLN A 267 27.72 -28.39 -6.63
CA GLN A 267 26.75 -27.50 -6.00
C GLN A 267 26.48 -26.26 -6.84
N PHE A 268 25.32 -25.63 -6.62
CA PHE A 268 25.05 -24.30 -7.16
C PHE A 268 25.71 -23.23 -6.29
N GLN A 269 26.28 -22.24 -6.95
CA GLN A 269 26.82 -21.04 -6.32
C GLN A 269 26.37 -19.83 -7.14
N LYS A 270 26.07 -18.71 -6.48
CA LYS A 270 25.84 -17.44 -7.18
C LYS A 270 27.05 -17.08 -8.03
N VAL A 271 26.80 -16.57 -9.23
CA VAL A 271 27.86 -15.99 -10.05
C VAL A 271 28.43 -14.76 -9.32
N PRO A 272 29.75 -14.71 -9.03
CA PRO A 272 30.36 -13.58 -8.34
C PRO A 272 30.11 -12.24 -9.05
N ASP A 273 30.02 -11.16 -8.27
CA ASP A 273 29.83 -9.78 -8.75
C ASP A 273 28.57 -9.52 -9.58
N LYS A 274 27.62 -10.47 -9.60
CA LYS A 274 26.29 -10.30 -10.17
C LYS A 274 25.28 -9.95 -9.08
N ARG A 275 24.46 -8.94 -9.37
CA ARG A 275 23.27 -8.64 -8.57
C ARG A 275 22.11 -9.51 -9.01
N GLU A 276 21.14 -9.64 -8.12
CA GLU A 276 19.84 -10.19 -8.45
C GLU A 276 19.12 -9.42 -9.56
N ASP A 277 18.42 -10.16 -10.40
CA ASP A 277 17.35 -9.63 -11.22
C ASP A 277 16.07 -9.54 -10.37
N ASN A 278 15.35 -8.42 -10.46
CA ASN A 278 14.06 -8.22 -9.81
C ASN A 278 12.99 -8.21 -10.90
N ILE A 279 12.20 -9.27 -10.96
CA ILE A 279 11.26 -9.53 -12.05
C ILE A 279 9.85 -9.52 -11.45
N VAL A 280 8.96 -8.66 -11.95
CA VAL A 280 7.70 -8.34 -11.28
C VAL A 280 6.51 -8.35 -12.24
N TRP A 281 5.31 -8.56 -11.71
CA TRP A 281 4.09 -8.46 -12.50
C TRP A 281 3.79 -7.01 -12.92
N ALA A 282 3.85 -6.08 -11.96
CA ALA A 282 3.64 -4.65 -12.19
C ALA A 282 4.97 -3.88 -11.98
N PRO A 283 5.64 -3.42 -13.05
CA PRO A 283 6.91 -2.70 -12.93
C PRO A 283 6.73 -1.36 -12.24
N THR A 284 7.63 -1.04 -11.31
CA THR A 284 7.59 0.24 -10.57
C THR A 284 8.44 1.32 -11.24
N GLY A 285 9.30 0.94 -12.18
CA GLY A 285 10.20 1.81 -12.95
C GLY A 285 11.53 2.10 -12.25
N VAL A 286 11.74 1.56 -11.06
CA VAL A 286 12.96 1.65 -10.27
C VAL A 286 13.13 0.36 -9.47
N ILE A 287 14.35 0.00 -9.03
CA ILE A 287 14.57 -1.16 -8.17
C ILE A 287 14.09 -0.85 -6.73
N ASP A 288 12.77 -0.82 -6.55
CA ASP A 288 12.04 -0.51 -5.33
C ASP A 288 10.60 -1.02 -5.49
N ILE A 289 10.34 -2.24 -5.02
CA ILE A 289 9.02 -2.87 -5.09
C ILE A 289 8.01 -2.22 -4.14
N HIS A 290 8.48 -1.55 -3.09
CA HIS A 290 7.68 -0.90 -2.06
C HIS A 290 7.10 0.44 -2.52
N ARG A 291 6.49 0.42 -3.70
CA ARG A 291 5.76 1.54 -4.33
C ARG A 291 4.33 1.11 -4.66
N PRO A 292 3.44 1.01 -3.65
CA PRO A 292 2.08 0.54 -3.88
C PRO A 292 1.27 1.41 -4.86
N GLU A 293 1.69 2.65 -5.13
CA GLU A 293 1.11 3.48 -6.21
C GLU A 293 1.43 2.96 -7.63
N ARG A 294 2.32 1.98 -7.78
CA ARG A 294 2.66 1.34 -9.06
C ARG A 294 2.17 -0.11 -9.22
N TRP A 295 1.73 -0.74 -8.15
CA TRP A 295 1.23 -2.11 -8.14
C TRP A 295 0.01 -2.30 -9.04
N GLY A 296 -0.27 -3.52 -9.48
CA GLY A 296 -1.44 -3.79 -10.31
C GLY A 296 -2.75 -3.70 -9.54
N TYR A 297 -3.85 -3.68 -10.27
CA TYR A 297 -5.21 -3.72 -9.73
C TYR A 297 -5.76 -5.14 -9.85
N VAL A 298 -6.26 -5.70 -8.75
CA VAL A 298 -6.97 -6.98 -8.77
C VAL A 298 -8.44 -6.74 -8.49
N PHE A 299 -9.30 -7.01 -9.48
CA PHE A 299 -10.75 -6.91 -9.37
C PHE A 299 -11.35 -8.26 -8.95
N PHE A 300 -12.14 -8.28 -7.88
CA PHE A 300 -12.81 -9.48 -7.38
C PHE A 300 -14.15 -9.66 -8.10
N SER A 301 -14.22 -10.65 -8.99
CA SER A 301 -15.42 -10.96 -9.79
C SER A 301 -16.42 -11.80 -8.99
N SER A 302 -17.73 -11.62 -9.20
CA SER A 302 -18.76 -12.52 -8.66
C SER A 302 -18.87 -13.83 -9.43
N GLU A 303 -18.34 -13.84 -10.66
CA GLU A 303 -18.33 -14.98 -11.57
C GLU A 303 -17.17 -15.93 -11.27
N ASN A 304 -17.37 -17.22 -11.54
CA ASN A 304 -16.37 -18.28 -11.37
C ASN A 304 -15.76 -18.75 -12.70
N GLU A 305 -16.05 -18.05 -13.80
CA GLU A 305 -15.51 -18.38 -15.12
C GLU A 305 -15.51 -17.17 -16.06
N LEU A 306 -14.77 -17.32 -17.15
CA LEU A 306 -14.81 -16.40 -18.29
C LEU A 306 -15.85 -16.89 -19.32
N PRO A 307 -16.52 -15.97 -20.05
CA PRO A 307 -16.30 -14.53 -20.10
C PRO A 307 -17.07 -13.73 -19.03
N GLY A 308 -17.79 -14.37 -18.09
CA GLY A 308 -18.58 -13.68 -17.06
C GLY A 308 -17.77 -12.63 -16.30
N GLY A 309 -16.64 -13.04 -15.71
CA GLY A 309 -15.77 -12.11 -14.97
C GLY A 309 -15.13 -11.01 -15.83
N GLU A 310 -14.89 -11.28 -17.11
CA GLU A 310 -14.42 -10.28 -18.07
C GLU A 310 -15.45 -9.18 -18.32
N LEU A 311 -16.74 -9.56 -18.43
CA LEU A 311 -17.83 -8.60 -18.59
C LEU A 311 -18.01 -7.75 -17.33
N GLU A 312 -17.89 -8.34 -16.15
CA GLU A 312 -17.91 -7.58 -14.89
C GLU A 312 -16.74 -6.60 -14.80
N LEU A 313 -15.52 -7.04 -15.11
CA LEU A 313 -14.36 -6.14 -15.12
C LEU A 313 -14.55 -5.01 -16.15
N ALA A 314 -15.01 -5.31 -17.37
CA ALA A 314 -15.26 -4.29 -18.38
C ALA A 314 -16.30 -3.25 -17.92
N SER A 315 -17.33 -3.71 -17.20
CA SER A 315 -18.32 -2.82 -16.57
C SER A 315 -17.70 -1.99 -15.44
N ALA A 316 -16.83 -2.56 -14.61
CA ALA A 316 -16.13 -1.85 -13.54
C ALA A 316 -15.17 -0.79 -14.08
N MET A 317 -14.39 -1.14 -15.12
CA MET A 317 -13.50 -0.23 -15.86
C MET A 317 -14.27 0.98 -16.39
N SER A 318 -15.35 0.73 -17.15
CA SER A 318 -16.18 1.79 -17.71
C SER A 318 -16.97 2.58 -16.66
N GLY A 319 -17.22 1.98 -15.51
CA GLY A 319 -18.10 2.52 -14.47
C GLY A 319 -17.39 3.40 -13.44
N PHE A 320 -16.29 2.93 -12.85
CA PHE A 320 -15.60 3.66 -11.78
C PHE A 320 -14.07 3.48 -11.77
N LEU A 321 -13.56 2.34 -12.25
CA LEU A 321 -12.17 1.99 -12.05
C LEU A 321 -11.23 2.84 -12.92
N GLU A 322 -11.60 3.16 -14.18
CA GLU A 322 -10.80 4.09 -14.99
C GLU A 322 -10.70 5.48 -14.37
N GLU A 323 -11.81 6.02 -13.85
CA GLU A 323 -11.82 7.31 -13.15
C GLU A 323 -10.92 7.28 -11.91
N GLN A 324 -11.03 6.22 -11.09
CA GLN A 324 -10.16 6.02 -9.93
C GLN A 324 -8.68 6.00 -10.33
N MET A 325 -8.30 5.19 -11.33
CA MET A 325 -6.93 5.11 -11.83
C MET A 325 -6.39 6.47 -12.29
N VAL A 326 -7.25 7.28 -12.91
CA VAL A 326 -6.89 8.62 -13.36
C VAL A 326 -6.74 9.60 -12.19
N ILE A 327 -7.63 9.56 -11.19
CA ILE A 327 -7.51 10.37 -9.98
C ILE A 327 -6.21 10.03 -9.25
N GLU A 328 -5.90 8.75 -9.07
CA GLU A 328 -4.65 8.28 -8.47
C GLU A 328 -3.43 8.81 -9.23
N ARG A 329 -3.44 8.73 -10.56
CA ARG A 329 -2.34 9.23 -11.41
C ARG A 329 -2.18 10.75 -11.36
N VAL A 330 -3.29 11.50 -11.30
CA VAL A 330 -3.30 12.96 -11.09
C VAL A 330 -2.65 13.30 -9.76
N LEU A 331 -3.04 12.61 -8.68
CA LEU A 331 -2.46 12.78 -7.37
C LEU A 331 -0.97 12.44 -7.39
N ASP A 332 -0.56 11.31 -7.99
CA ASP A 332 0.84 10.92 -8.10
C ASP A 332 1.71 11.99 -8.77
N ALA A 333 1.22 12.60 -9.85
CA ALA A 333 1.93 13.71 -10.51
C ALA A 333 2.20 14.88 -9.55
N VAL A 334 1.24 15.20 -8.67
CA VAL A 334 1.42 16.22 -7.63
C VAL A 334 2.42 15.76 -6.57
N TYR A 335 2.35 14.50 -6.13
CA TYR A 335 3.24 13.98 -5.09
C TYR A 335 4.70 13.95 -5.54
N TYR A 336 4.97 13.42 -6.73
CA TYR A 336 6.32 13.37 -7.26
C TYR A 336 6.89 14.78 -7.51
N GLN A 337 6.07 15.71 -8.02
CA GLN A 337 6.48 17.10 -8.17
C GLN A 337 6.74 17.77 -6.81
N GLN A 338 5.92 17.52 -5.79
CA GLN A 338 6.13 18.03 -4.43
C GLN A 338 7.42 17.51 -3.81
N ARG A 339 7.78 16.24 -4.06
CA ARG A 339 9.06 15.68 -3.59
C ARG A 339 10.26 16.32 -4.28
N ALA A 340 10.21 16.48 -5.60
CA ALA A 340 11.26 17.19 -6.34
C ALA A 340 11.39 18.64 -5.85
N PHE A 341 10.25 19.33 -5.68
CA PHE A 341 10.19 20.68 -5.17
C PHE A 341 10.79 20.80 -3.76
N HIS A 342 10.40 19.90 -2.84
CA HIS A 342 10.95 19.86 -1.48
C HIS A 342 12.47 19.61 -1.49
N GLY A 343 12.95 18.71 -2.35
CA GLY A 343 14.39 18.45 -2.51
C GLY A 343 15.20 19.69 -2.88
N SER A 344 14.64 20.57 -3.72
CA SER A 344 15.30 21.80 -4.18
C SER A 344 15.10 23.01 -3.25
N HIS A 345 14.00 23.06 -2.50
CA HIS A 345 13.61 24.25 -1.74
C HIS A 345 13.63 24.07 -0.20
N GLY A 346 13.74 22.84 0.29
CA GLY A 346 13.71 22.52 1.72
C GLY A 346 12.32 22.55 2.36
N GLY A 347 11.25 22.56 1.57
CA GLY A 347 9.86 22.52 2.03
C GLY A 347 8.89 22.30 0.87
N TYR A 348 7.68 21.82 1.17
CA TYR A 348 6.62 21.59 0.19
C TYR A 348 5.95 22.90 -0.21
N ALA A 349 5.55 22.99 -1.48
CA ALA A 349 4.82 24.14 -2.00
C ALA A 349 3.42 24.21 -1.39
N SER A 350 2.98 25.40 -0.99
CA SER A 350 1.63 25.64 -0.45
C SER A 350 0.54 25.82 -1.51
N THR A 351 0.90 26.01 -2.78
CA THR A 351 -0.06 26.22 -3.87
C THR A 351 0.38 25.54 -5.16
N MET A 352 -0.57 25.12 -6.00
CA MET A 352 -0.26 24.52 -7.30
C MET A 352 0.49 25.50 -8.22
N LYS A 353 0.17 26.80 -8.14
CA LYS A 353 0.94 27.84 -8.86
C LYS A 353 2.41 27.77 -8.47
N MET A 354 2.74 27.76 -7.19
CA MET A 354 4.13 27.69 -6.71
C MET A 354 4.82 26.38 -7.15
N LEU A 355 4.07 25.27 -7.19
CA LEU A 355 4.59 23.96 -7.57
C LEU A 355 4.94 23.85 -9.07
N TYR A 356 4.21 24.55 -9.94
CA TYR A 356 4.31 24.46 -11.41
C TYR A 356 4.72 25.79 -12.10
N THR A 357 5.19 26.78 -11.34
CA THR A 357 5.75 28.02 -11.90
C THR A 357 7.25 28.05 -11.65
N GLU A 358 8.06 28.20 -12.70
CA GLU A 358 9.49 28.43 -12.51
C GLU A 358 9.75 29.80 -11.85
N PRO A 359 10.81 29.95 -11.03
CA PRO A 359 11.12 31.22 -10.35
C PRO A 359 11.42 32.42 -11.27
N SER A 360 11.47 32.23 -12.59
CA SER A 360 12.09 33.17 -13.54
C SER A 360 11.13 34.03 -14.38
N LEU A 361 9.80 33.98 -14.19
CA LEU A 361 8.85 34.72 -15.05
C LEU A 361 7.87 35.63 -14.31
N ASP A 362 7.73 36.84 -14.87
CA ASP A 362 7.11 38.02 -14.30
C ASP A 362 5.66 38.24 -14.82
N SER A 363 4.73 38.48 -13.89
CA SER A 363 3.40 39.10 -14.02
C SER A 363 2.28 38.45 -14.89
N LEU A 364 1.15 38.16 -14.22
CA LEU A 364 -0.28 38.16 -14.65
C LEU A 364 -0.71 37.38 -15.91
N LYS A 365 0.19 36.96 -16.80
CA LYS A 365 -0.02 35.88 -17.78
C LYS A 365 0.04 34.50 -17.12
N ASP A 366 0.44 34.48 -15.84
CA ASP A 366 0.84 33.31 -15.06
C ASP A 366 -0.24 32.24 -14.91
N VAL A 367 -1.53 32.59 -14.79
CA VAL A 367 -2.56 31.60 -14.41
C VAL A 367 -2.74 30.51 -15.48
N LYS A 368 -2.74 30.92 -16.76
CA LYS A 368 -2.87 29.97 -17.86
C LYS A 368 -1.59 29.13 -18.01
N VAL A 369 -0.42 29.72 -17.74
CA VAL A 369 0.90 29.10 -17.93
C VAL A 369 1.14 27.93 -16.97
N TRP A 370 0.85 28.08 -15.67
CA TRP A 370 1.11 26.99 -14.71
C TRP A 370 0.05 25.88 -14.80
N MET A 371 -1.19 26.20 -15.17
CA MET A 371 -2.20 25.18 -15.47
C MET A 371 -1.84 24.40 -16.74
N ASP A 372 -1.30 25.08 -17.75
CA ASP A 372 -0.80 24.45 -18.96
C ASP A 372 0.44 23.57 -18.68
N ALA A 373 1.24 23.89 -17.65
CA ALA A 373 2.37 23.10 -17.20
C ALA A 373 1.99 21.79 -16.48
N PHE A 374 0.74 21.64 -16.01
CA PHE A 374 0.30 20.40 -15.39
C PHE A 374 0.13 19.28 -16.44
N PRO A 375 0.87 18.16 -16.34
CA PRO A 375 0.99 17.18 -17.44
C PRO A 375 -0.32 16.42 -17.72
N LEU A 376 -1.25 16.37 -16.77
CA LEU A 376 -2.48 15.56 -16.87
C LEU A 376 -3.75 16.40 -17.05
N ARG A 377 -3.63 17.66 -17.51
CA ARG A 377 -4.77 18.57 -17.74
C ARG A 377 -5.86 18.00 -18.66
N ASP A 378 -5.47 17.21 -19.66
CA ASP A 378 -6.43 16.62 -20.61
C ASP A 378 -7.20 15.47 -19.96
N GLN A 379 -6.60 14.77 -18.98
CA GLN A 379 -7.29 13.77 -18.17
C GLN A 379 -8.29 14.42 -17.22
N LEU A 380 -7.93 15.55 -16.58
CA LEU A 380 -8.87 16.32 -15.75
C LEU A 380 -10.14 16.69 -16.55
N ARG A 381 -9.97 17.16 -17.80
CA ARG A 381 -11.11 17.48 -18.68
C ARG A 381 -11.91 16.25 -19.08
N ARG A 382 -11.23 15.17 -19.46
CA ARG A 382 -11.88 13.93 -19.93
C ARG A 382 -12.76 13.29 -18.86
N TYR A 383 -12.34 13.34 -17.60
CA TYR A 383 -13.04 12.73 -16.46
C TYR A 383 -13.76 13.75 -15.57
N GLU A 384 -13.92 15.00 -16.04
CA GLU A 384 -14.60 16.07 -15.30
C GLU A 384 -14.08 16.24 -13.85
N LEU A 385 -12.76 16.14 -13.68
CA LEU A 385 -12.10 16.29 -12.39
C LEU A 385 -11.77 17.75 -12.12
N ASP A 386 -11.99 18.18 -10.88
CA ASP A 386 -11.50 19.45 -10.36
C ASP A 386 -9.97 19.49 -10.40
N PHE A 387 -9.43 20.68 -10.63
CA PHE A 387 -7.98 20.88 -10.58
C PHE A 387 -7.48 20.59 -9.14
N PRO A 388 -6.35 19.88 -8.95
CA PRO A 388 -5.86 19.54 -7.62
C PRO A 388 -5.68 20.76 -6.71
N VAL A 389 -6.06 20.62 -5.45
CA VAL A 389 -5.92 21.68 -4.43
C VAL A 389 -4.93 21.22 -3.35
N LEU A 390 -4.02 22.12 -2.95
CA LEU A 390 -3.09 21.88 -1.85
C LEU A 390 -3.58 22.57 -0.59
N SER A 391 -3.53 21.86 0.54
CA SER A 391 -3.72 22.42 1.88
C SER A 391 -2.52 22.10 2.75
N CYS A 392 -2.00 23.10 3.47
CA CYS A 392 -0.89 22.95 4.41
C CYS A 392 -1.33 23.36 5.82
N ARG A 393 -0.72 22.76 6.84
CA ARG A 393 -0.92 23.13 8.25
C ARG A 393 0.38 23.71 8.80
N SER A 394 0.28 24.79 9.56
CA SER A 394 1.45 25.39 10.20
C SER A 394 1.94 24.49 11.34
N ASP A 395 3.25 24.28 11.43
CA ASP A 395 3.88 23.56 12.56
C ASP A 395 3.89 24.41 13.85
N LEU A 396 3.54 25.70 13.75
CA LEU A 396 3.40 26.62 14.88
C LEU A 396 1.98 26.63 15.45
N ALA A 397 1.00 26.10 14.71
CA ALA A 397 -0.35 25.92 15.22
C ALA A 397 -0.34 24.71 16.17
N GLY A 398 -0.27 24.97 17.47
CA GLY A 398 -0.26 23.92 18.48
C GLY A 398 -1.44 22.96 18.32
N SER A 399 -1.15 21.66 18.43
CA SER A 399 -2.14 20.62 18.67
C SER A 399 -2.68 20.77 20.09
N ASP A 400 -3.67 21.63 20.30
CA ASP A 400 -4.60 21.58 21.43
C ASP A 400 -5.80 22.50 21.16
N PRO A 401 -7.06 22.04 21.32
CA PRO A 401 -8.19 22.95 21.50
C PRO A 401 -8.05 23.62 22.88
N PRO A 402 -8.62 24.83 23.08
CA PRO A 402 -8.50 25.52 24.37
C PRO A 402 -9.19 24.69 25.46
N SER A 403 -8.39 24.08 26.34
CA SER A 403 -8.92 23.50 27.57
C SER A 403 -9.52 24.62 28.41
N GLU A 404 -10.83 24.55 28.62
CA GLU A 404 -11.53 25.40 29.57
C GLU A 404 -10.88 25.23 30.95
N LEU A 405 -10.49 26.35 31.54
CA LEU A 405 -10.11 26.47 32.93
C LEU A 405 -11.20 25.85 33.83
N THR A 406 -10.98 24.63 34.29
CA THR A 406 -11.60 24.13 35.52
C THR A 406 -10.50 23.62 36.44
N GLY A 407 -10.23 24.40 37.47
CA GLY A 407 -9.23 24.09 38.48
C GLY A 407 -9.55 22.77 39.18
N ARG A 408 -8.63 21.82 39.09
CA ARG A 408 -8.50 20.74 40.06
C ARG A 408 -7.05 20.61 40.49
N LYS A 409 -6.79 21.08 41.72
CA LYS A 409 -5.61 20.73 42.51
C LYS A 409 -5.58 19.21 42.68
N THR A 410 -4.66 18.52 42.01
CA THR A 410 -4.30 17.14 42.37
C THR A 410 -3.04 17.16 43.21
N THR A 411 -3.23 17.05 44.52
CA THR A 411 -2.20 16.74 45.50
C THR A 411 -1.53 15.40 45.15
N ARG A 412 -0.23 15.43 44.83
CA ARG A 412 0.62 14.22 44.83
C ARG A 412 0.77 13.73 46.27
N ARG A 413 0.27 12.52 46.54
CA ARG A 413 0.67 11.73 47.71
C ARG A 413 2.08 11.19 47.48
N TYR A 414 3.02 11.58 48.33
CA TYR A 414 4.23 10.81 48.62
C TYR A 414 4.40 10.80 50.14
N ALA A 415 4.67 9.63 50.69
CA ALA A 415 5.06 9.39 52.08
C ALA A 415 6.26 8.41 52.04
N PRO A 416 7.04 8.28 53.12
CA PRO A 416 8.05 9.25 53.54
C PRO A 416 9.45 8.59 53.63
N ALA A 417 10.51 9.39 53.64
CA ALA A 417 11.81 8.95 54.14
C ALA A 417 12.38 10.02 55.08
N LEU A 418 12.88 9.53 56.20
CA LEU A 418 13.41 10.23 57.36
C LEU A 418 14.53 11.22 56.98
N ASP A 419 14.49 12.43 57.56
CA ASP A 419 15.59 12.84 58.42
C ASP A 419 15.23 14.05 59.31
N GLN A 420 15.79 14.02 60.51
CA GLN A 420 15.63 14.99 61.58
C GLN A 420 16.58 16.18 61.36
N HIS A 421 16.12 17.41 61.57
CA HIS A 421 16.75 18.40 62.47
C HIS A 421 16.12 19.82 62.35
N SER A 422 15.47 20.21 63.45
CA SER A 422 15.44 21.52 64.15
C SER A 422 15.21 22.86 63.45
N GLU A 423 14.20 23.57 63.98
CA GLU A 423 14.13 25.03 64.28
C GLU A 423 14.10 26.00 63.08
N ARG A 424 13.21 27.00 62.94
CA ARG A 424 12.53 27.91 63.88
C ARG A 424 11.37 28.66 63.18
N PHE A 425 10.41 29.16 63.97
CA PHE A 425 9.39 30.15 63.56
C PHE A 425 10.03 31.49 63.14
N ASP A 426 9.44 32.19 62.17
CA ASP A 426 9.06 33.61 62.31
C ASP A 426 8.06 34.02 61.20
N GLU A 427 6.90 34.50 61.64
CA GLU A 427 6.00 35.37 60.89
C GLU A 427 6.63 36.77 60.85
N ASP A 428 6.84 37.34 59.67
CA ASP A 428 6.32 38.68 59.35
C ASP A 428 6.58 39.08 57.89
N SER A 429 5.72 39.98 57.43
CA SER A 429 6.02 41.08 56.49
C SER A 429 5.72 40.93 54.99
N ARG A 430 4.58 41.56 54.66
CA ARG A 430 4.34 42.49 53.53
C ARG A 430 4.22 41.91 52.13
N ALA A 431 2.97 41.92 51.67
CA ALA A 431 2.58 41.91 50.26
C ALA A 431 3.32 43.01 49.48
N GLN A 432 4.32 42.61 48.69
CA GLN A 432 4.78 43.40 47.56
C GLN A 432 3.82 43.17 46.39
N ILE A 433 3.12 44.23 46.00
CA ILE A 433 2.49 44.31 44.68
C ILE A 433 3.63 44.27 43.66
N LYS A 434 3.91 43.09 43.08
CA LYS A 434 4.73 43.01 41.88
C LYS A 434 3.91 43.65 40.76
N GLU A 435 4.41 44.76 40.22
CA GLU A 435 3.95 45.30 38.94
C GLU A 435 3.87 44.15 37.93
N PHE A 436 2.69 43.98 37.33
CA PHE A 436 2.49 43.05 36.24
C PHE A 436 3.21 43.61 35.01
N VAL A 437 4.49 43.30 34.88
CA VAL A 437 5.22 43.50 33.63
C VAL A 437 4.65 42.47 32.66
N PRO A 438 3.98 42.86 31.57
CA PRO A 438 3.55 41.90 30.56
C PRO A 438 4.80 41.12 30.12
N PRO A 439 4.73 39.78 30.01
CA PRO A 439 5.88 39.03 29.53
C PRO A 439 6.33 39.63 28.19
N PRO A 440 7.63 39.77 27.94
CA PRO A 440 8.11 40.23 26.64
C PRO A 440 7.47 39.35 25.56
N PRO A 441 7.12 39.91 24.38
CA PRO A 441 6.52 39.13 23.31
C PRO A 441 7.35 37.87 23.13
N SER A 442 6.71 36.70 23.22
CA SER A 442 7.38 35.41 23.25
C SER A 442 8.30 35.31 22.04
N VAL A 443 9.60 35.46 22.25
CA VAL A 443 10.59 35.31 21.20
C VAL A 443 10.52 33.85 20.78
N LEU A 444 10.13 33.61 19.53
CA LEU A 444 10.07 32.27 18.99
C LEU A 444 11.42 31.59 19.18
N SER A 445 11.40 30.29 19.49
CA SER A 445 12.64 29.50 19.49
C SER A 445 13.32 29.63 18.11
N PRO A 446 14.66 29.47 18.00
CA PRO A 446 15.34 29.49 16.71
C PRO A 446 14.68 28.57 15.67
N ARG A 447 14.26 27.36 16.09
CA ARG A 447 13.51 26.41 15.26
C ARG A 447 12.15 26.96 14.84
N SER A 448 11.39 27.54 15.77
CA SER A 448 10.07 28.12 15.46
C SER A 448 10.18 29.34 14.54
N GLN A 449 11.27 30.10 14.65
CA GLN A 449 11.55 31.22 13.75
C GLN A 449 11.93 30.73 12.34
N GLU A 450 12.69 29.64 12.23
CA GLU A 450 13.01 28.97 10.96
C GLU A 450 11.74 28.45 10.27
N VAL A 451 10.88 27.74 11.01
CA VAL A 451 9.55 27.31 10.52
C VAL A 451 8.74 28.50 10.02
N LYS A 452 8.64 29.57 10.83
CA LYS A 452 7.93 30.79 10.43
C LYS A 452 8.50 31.40 9.15
N ASN A 453 9.82 31.44 9.01
CA ASN A 453 10.48 32.00 7.82
C ASN A 453 10.19 31.17 6.56
N LEU A 454 10.14 29.84 6.69
CA LEU A 454 9.74 28.94 5.58
C LEU A 454 8.27 29.15 5.22
N GLU A 455 7.37 29.14 6.21
CA GLU A 455 5.93 29.30 6.00
C GLU A 455 5.60 30.67 5.37
N CYS A 456 6.31 31.74 5.76
CA CYS A 456 6.20 33.06 5.13
C CYS A 456 6.59 33.08 3.65
N ARG A 457 7.42 32.13 3.21
CA ARG A 457 7.79 31.92 1.79
C ARG A 457 6.84 30.94 1.08
N GLY A 458 5.80 30.46 1.76
CA GLY A 458 4.87 29.46 1.24
C GLY A 458 5.43 28.04 1.27
N LEU A 459 6.49 27.78 2.03
CA LEU A 459 7.12 26.47 2.20
C LEU A 459 6.68 25.83 3.52
N TYR A 460 6.13 24.62 3.45
CA TYR A 460 5.61 23.90 4.62
C TYR A 460 6.28 22.53 4.78
N SER A 461 6.30 22.01 6.01
CA SER A 461 6.76 20.66 6.31
C SER A 461 5.77 19.57 5.88
N ASN A 462 4.53 19.95 5.62
CA ASN A 462 3.41 19.06 5.32
C ASN A 462 2.50 19.63 4.23
N TYR A 463 1.78 18.75 3.55
CA TYR A 463 0.68 19.11 2.66
C TYR A 463 -0.31 17.97 2.52
N THR A 464 -1.52 18.30 2.08
CA THR A 464 -2.49 17.35 1.54
C THR A 464 -2.93 17.85 0.18
N ALA A 465 -2.79 17.00 -0.84
CA ALA A 465 -3.35 17.23 -2.17
C ALA A 465 -4.77 16.64 -2.22
N THR A 466 -5.71 17.36 -2.81
CA THR A 466 -7.10 16.93 -2.95
C THR A 466 -7.54 17.05 -4.40
N VAL A 467 -8.19 16.01 -4.92
CA VAL A 467 -8.84 16.00 -6.24
C VAL A 467 -10.28 15.58 -6.03
N ARG A 468 -11.20 16.29 -6.67
CA ARG A 468 -12.63 16.01 -6.59
C ARG A 468 -13.17 15.67 -7.97
N SER A 469 -14.09 14.71 -8.01
CA SER A 469 -14.97 14.47 -9.15
C SER A 469 -16.42 14.72 -8.77
N ALA A 470 -17.34 14.53 -9.71
CA ALA A 470 -18.77 14.62 -9.43
C ALA A 470 -19.24 13.62 -8.37
N THR A 471 -18.50 12.53 -8.13
CA THR A 471 -18.95 11.43 -7.28
C THR A 471 -18.06 11.14 -6.08
N GLN A 472 -16.81 11.63 -6.07
CA GLN A 472 -15.81 11.27 -5.07
C GLN A 472 -14.86 12.44 -4.78
N THR A 473 -14.36 12.52 -3.54
CA THR A 473 -13.22 13.37 -3.20
C THR A 473 -12.08 12.50 -2.69
N TRP A 474 -10.91 12.64 -3.30
CA TRP A 474 -9.70 11.91 -2.95
C TRP A 474 -8.65 12.85 -2.40
N HIS A 475 -7.87 12.33 -1.46
CA HIS A 475 -6.85 13.06 -0.77
C HIS A 475 -5.57 12.24 -0.71
N MET A 476 -4.44 12.94 -0.72
CA MET A 476 -3.13 12.33 -0.52
C MET A 476 -2.25 13.23 0.35
N SER A 477 -1.63 12.66 1.38
CA SER A 477 -0.72 13.35 2.29
C SER A 477 0.71 13.39 1.75
N GLN A 478 1.59 14.18 2.40
CA GLN A 478 2.98 14.33 1.94
C GLN A 478 3.80 13.04 1.90
N ASP A 479 3.41 12.03 2.69
CA ASP A 479 4.00 10.68 2.72
C ASP A 479 3.34 9.72 1.71
N GLY A 480 2.46 10.22 0.85
CA GLY A 480 1.85 9.44 -0.23
C GLY A 480 0.68 8.57 0.19
N ARG A 481 0.23 8.64 1.45
CA ARG A 481 -0.98 7.93 1.90
C ARG A 481 -2.20 8.48 1.17
N LEU A 482 -2.98 7.58 0.58
CA LEU A 482 -4.19 7.90 -0.20
C LEU A 482 -5.45 7.58 0.63
N TRP A 483 -6.48 8.41 0.55
CA TRP A 483 -7.81 8.11 1.10
C TRP A 483 -8.90 8.87 0.37
N ARG A 484 -10.15 8.42 0.55
CA ARG A 484 -11.36 9.06 -0.02
C ARG A 484 -12.30 9.57 1.06
N THR A 485 -13.01 10.65 0.77
CA THR A 485 -14.14 11.16 1.55
C THR A 485 -15.41 11.17 0.70
N SER A 486 -16.56 10.95 1.35
CA SER A 486 -17.88 10.87 0.73
C SER A 486 -18.46 12.24 0.41
#